data_AF-A0A2V9A4N1-F1
#
_entry.id   AF-A0A2V9A4N1-F1
#
_cell.length_a   1.000
_cell.length_b   1.000
_cell.length_c   1.000
_cell.angle_alpha   90.00
_cell.angle_beta   90.00
_cell.angle_gamma   90.00
#
_symmetry.space_group_name_H-M   'P 1'
#
loop_
_entity.id
_entity.type
_entity.pdbx_description
1 polymer ?
#
loop_
_entity_poly.entity_id
_entity_poly.type
_entity_poly.pdbx_seq_one_letter_code
_entity_poly.pdbx_strand_id
1 'polypeptide(L)'
;MSRIHEALKKAELERATQAVSGGGKDFGKLIPSSLVSNVADDPNPVLPELTKQAPEFQGPLTFELLANRCPRLQLRVDPEVGFFEDWEKGTLGVEVFRTLRSKLRQVAKTKQLRRVLITSSVPGEGKTFIASNLARSFARHADSRVLLIDGDLRVSRLHSALGAPRTPGLTDYLRGEIDEFSVVQLDPQK
;
A
#
# COMPACT_ATOMS: atom_id res chain seq x y z
N MET A 1 -39.85 14.34 25.75
CA MET A 1 -38.86 13.36 25.26
C MET A 1 -39.04 13.24 23.75
N SER A 2 -38.00 13.42 22.94
CA SER A 2 -38.11 13.58 21.48
C SER A 2 -38.36 12.25 20.76
N ARG A 3 -39.31 12.25 19.79
CA ARG A 3 -39.67 11.09 18.94
C ARG A 3 -38.47 10.46 18.20
N ILE A 4 -37.43 11.25 17.96
CA ILE A 4 -36.20 10.81 17.28
C ILE A 4 -35.37 9.88 18.18
N HIS A 5 -35.43 10.07 19.50
CA HIS A 5 -34.67 9.27 20.45
C HIS A 5 -35.26 7.87 20.62
N GLU A 6 -36.59 7.74 20.57
CA GLU A 6 -37.28 6.44 20.58
C GLU A 6 -37.04 5.64 19.30
N ALA A 7 -36.99 6.31 18.14
CA ALA A 7 -36.71 5.66 16.86
C ALA A 7 -35.29 5.07 16.79
N LEU A 8 -34.28 5.79 17.29
CA LEU A 8 -32.89 5.32 17.35
C LEU A 8 -32.72 4.13 18.30
N LYS A 9 -33.36 4.20 19.48
CA LYS A 9 -33.28 3.13 20.49
C LYS A 9 -33.98 1.85 20.03
N LYS A 10 -35.05 1.96 19.23
CA LYS A 10 -35.73 0.81 18.61
C LYS A 10 -34.88 0.14 17.52
N ALA A 11 -34.18 0.93 16.70
CA ALA A 11 -33.32 0.42 15.64
C ALA A 11 -32.08 -0.35 16.17
N GLU A 12 -31.53 0.06 17.31
CA GLU A 12 -30.42 -0.67 17.96
C GLU A 12 -30.86 -2.01 18.54
N LEU A 13 -32.07 -2.07 19.10
CA LEU A 13 -32.65 -3.31 19.66
C LEU A 13 -32.98 -4.35 18.57
N GLU A 14 -33.40 -3.89 17.39
CA GLU A 14 -33.65 -4.77 16.22
C GLU A 14 -32.34 -5.31 15.61
N ARG A 15 -31.22 -4.55 15.67
CA ARG A 15 -29.90 -5.03 15.24
C ARG A 15 -29.30 -6.06 16.18
N ALA A 16 -29.53 -5.93 17.48
CA ALA A 16 -29.03 -6.88 18.48
C ALA A 16 -29.71 -8.26 18.41
N THR A 17 -30.96 -8.31 17.94
CA THR A 17 -31.73 -9.56 17.84
C THR A 17 -31.45 -10.34 16.56
N GLN A 18 -30.96 -9.70 15.49
CA GLN A 18 -30.61 -10.38 14.23
C GLN A 18 -29.22 -11.05 14.22
N ALA A 19 -28.36 -10.77 15.22
CA ALA A 19 -26.98 -11.27 15.23
C ALA A 19 -26.81 -12.73 15.74
N VAL A 20 -27.89 -13.43 16.12
CA VAL A 20 -27.78 -14.72 16.83
C VAL A 20 -28.35 -15.94 16.06
N SER A 21 -28.85 -15.80 14.83
CA SER A 21 -29.31 -16.97 14.04
C SER A 21 -28.74 -17.03 12.63
N GLY A 22 -27.71 -17.85 12.41
CA GLY A 22 -27.19 -18.12 11.07
C GLY A 22 -25.99 -19.04 11.08
N GLY A 23 -26.23 -20.34 11.19
CA GLY A 23 -25.23 -21.41 11.32
C GLY A 23 -24.16 -21.46 10.23
N GLY A 24 -23.06 -22.12 10.60
CA GLY A 24 -21.89 -22.33 9.75
C GLY A 24 -22.23 -22.94 8.40
N LYS A 25 -21.62 -22.41 7.35
CA LYS A 25 -21.52 -23.07 6.06
C LYS A 25 -20.08 -23.04 5.59
N ASP A 26 -19.62 -24.25 5.34
CA ASP A 26 -18.39 -24.71 4.74
C ASP A 26 -17.97 -23.85 3.53
N PHE A 27 -16.95 -22.99 3.72
CA PHE A 27 -16.43 -22.07 2.70
C PHE A 27 -15.60 -22.78 1.61
N GLY A 28 -15.36 -24.09 1.71
CA GLY A 28 -14.56 -24.87 0.77
C GLY A 28 -15.21 -25.18 -0.58
N LYS A 29 -16.48 -24.81 -0.80
CA LYS A 29 -17.26 -25.19 -2.02
C LYS A 29 -17.66 -24.04 -2.93
N LEU A 30 -17.20 -22.82 -2.67
CA LEU A 30 -17.58 -21.62 -3.45
C LEU A 30 -16.55 -21.19 -4.51
N ILE A 31 -15.52 -22.00 -4.76
CA ILE A 31 -14.57 -21.75 -5.85
C ILE A 31 -14.85 -22.74 -6.99
N PRO A 32 -15.36 -22.28 -8.14
CA PRO A 32 -15.38 -23.09 -9.35
C PRO A 32 -13.96 -23.56 -9.66
N SER A 33 -13.76 -24.87 -9.84
CA SER A 33 -12.46 -25.46 -10.19
C SER A 33 -11.85 -24.94 -11.50
N SER A 34 -12.63 -24.21 -12.29
CA SER A 34 -12.20 -23.53 -13.52
C SER A 34 -11.48 -22.19 -13.30
N LEU A 35 -11.50 -21.61 -12.09
CA LEU A 35 -10.75 -20.38 -11.77
C LEU A 35 -9.31 -20.65 -11.30
N VAL A 36 -8.89 -21.91 -11.22
CA VAL A 36 -7.54 -22.31 -10.78
C VAL A 36 -6.53 -22.35 -11.94
N SER A 37 -6.94 -22.21 -13.20
CA SER A 37 -6.06 -22.56 -14.33
C SER A 37 -5.44 -21.41 -15.13
N ASN A 38 -5.60 -20.13 -14.75
CA ASN A 38 -5.04 -19.01 -15.54
C ASN A 38 -3.99 -18.16 -14.83
N VAL A 39 -3.34 -18.71 -13.80
CA VAL A 39 -2.02 -18.23 -13.34
C VAL A 39 -0.95 -19.19 -13.88
N ALA A 40 -0.91 -19.34 -15.21
CA ALA A 40 0.23 -19.93 -15.91
C ALA A 40 1.21 -18.78 -16.16
N ASP A 41 2.32 -18.76 -15.42
CA ASP A 41 3.61 -19.23 -15.94
C ASP A 41 4.11 -18.32 -17.08
N ASP A 42 4.64 -17.16 -16.71
CA ASP A 42 5.82 -16.70 -17.43
C ASP A 42 6.99 -17.52 -16.87
N PRO A 43 7.57 -18.47 -17.62
CA PRO A 43 8.59 -19.38 -17.10
C PRO A 43 9.93 -18.69 -16.85
N ASN A 44 10.06 -17.38 -17.15
CA ASN A 44 11.29 -16.64 -16.91
C ASN A 44 11.04 -15.14 -16.64
N PRO A 45 10.47 -14.76 -15.47
CA PRO A 45 10.60 -13.38 -15.03
C PRO A 45 12.10 -13.10 -14.90
N VAL A 46 12.62 -12.14 -15.66
CA VAL A 46 14.01 -11.69 -15.55
C VAL A 46 14.17 -11.02 -14.19
N LEU A 47 14.43 -11.84 -13.18
CA LEU A 47 14.85 -11.42 -11.85
C LEU A 47 16.27 -10.87 -12.01
N PRO A 48 16.58 -9.70 -11.43
CA PRO A 48 17.97 -9.27 -11.29
C PRO A 48 18.76 -10.37 -10.58
N GLU A 49 19.93 -10.75 -11.10
CA GLU A 49 20.82 -11.71 -10.45
C GLU A 49 21.11 -11.26 -9.01
N LEU A 50 20.64 -12.03 -8.04
CA LEU A 50 20.86 -11.79 -6.62
C LEU A 50 22.33 -12.08 -6.29
N THR A 51 23.17 -11.04 -6.30
CA THR A 51 24.55 -11.13 -5.80
C THR A 51 24.52 -11.48 -4.31
N LYS A 52 25.02 -12.66 -3.95
CA LYS A 52 25.05 -13.22 -2.58
C LYS A 52 25.94 -12.45 -1.58
N GLN A 53 26.51 -11.33 -1.99
CA GLN A 53 27.28 -10.44 -1.14
C GLN A 53 26.80 -9.03 -1.43
N ALA A 54 26.04 -8.45 -0.50
CA ALA A 54 25.77 -7.03 -0.52
C ALA A 54 27.14 -6.31 -0.47
N PRO A 55 27.48 -5.44 -1.44
CA PRO A 55 28.71 -4.68 -1.37
C PRO A 55 28.71 -3.84 -0.08
N GLU A 56 29.83 -3.83 0.65
CA GLU A 56 29.99 -2.97 1.82
C GLU A 56 29.78 -1.50 1.42
N PHE A 57 28.66 -0.92 1.85
CA PHE A 57 28.29 0.44 1.47
C PHE A 57 29.03 1.46 2.35
N GLN A 58 30.00 2.16 1.77
CA GLN A 58 30.86 3.14 2.47
C GLN A 58 30.47 4.61 2.24
N GLY A 59 29.29 4.90 1.65
CA GLY A 59 28.84 6.26 1.32
C GLY A 59 27.49 6.65 1.94
N PRO A 60 27.00 7.88 1.73
CA PRO A 60 25.63 8.25 2.07
C PRO A 60 24.65 7.72 1.01
N LEU A 61 23.55 7.11 1.45
CA LEU A 61 22.43 6.70 0.60
C LEU A 61 21.69 7.93 0.07
N THR A 62 22.09 8.40 -1.11
CA THR A 62 21.45 9.56 -1.77
C THR A 62 20.32 9.13 -2.70
N PHE A 63 19.36 10.02 -2.91
CA PHE A 63 18.26 9.78 -3.85
C PHE A 63 18.78 9.59 -5.27
N GLU A 64 19.78 10.37 -5.66
CA GLU A 64 20.42 10.32 -6.97
C GLU A 64 21.06 8.95 -7.21
N LEU A 65 21.67 8.36 -6.19
CA LEU A 65 22.24 7.02 -6.29
C LEU A 65 21.16 5.96 -6.44
N LEU A 66 20.09 6.04 -5.65
CA LEU A 66 18.92 5.15 -5.78
C LEU A 66 18.28 5.29 -7.16
N ALA A 67 18.05 6.53 -7.62
CA ALA A 67 17.46 6.84 -8.92
C ALA A 67 18.23 6.22 -10.10
N ASN A 68 19.56 6.12 -9.98
CA ASN A 68 20.43 5.60 -11.03
C ASN A 68 20.62 4.08 -10.98
N ARG A 69 20.51 3.46 -9.80
CA ARG A 69 20.86 2.04 -9.60
C ARG A 69 19.66 1.12 -9.38
N CYS A 70 18.55 1.65 -8.87
CA CYS A 70 17.39 0.84 -8.53
C CYS A 70 16.58 0.48 -9.78
N PRO A 71 15.96 -0.72 -9.81
CA PRO A 71 15.03 -1.09 -10.86
C PRO A 71 13.81 -0.17 -10.87
N ARG A 72 13.25 0.03 -12.06
CA ARG A 72 11.97 0.74 -12.20
C ARG A 72 10.82 -0.25 -12.03
N LEU A 73 9.86 0.12 -11.19
CA LEU A 73 8.62 -0.61 -11.00
C LEU A 73 7.79 -0.54 -12.28
N GLN A 74 7.35 -1.69 -12.78
CA GLN A 74 6.27 -1.74 -13.76
C GLN A 74 4.95 -1.63 -12.98
N LEU A 75 4.44 -0.42 -12.81
CA LEU A 75 3.23 -0.18 -12.04
C LEU A 75 2.03 -0.82 -12.75
N ARG A 76 1.54 -1.94 -12.21
CA ARG A 76 0.31 -2.61 -12.64
C ARG A 76 -0.69 -2.55 -11.51
N VAL A 77 -1.37 -1.42 -11.42
CA VAL A 77 -2.34 -1.16 -10.37
C VAL A 77 -3.49 -2.15 -10.48
N ASP A 78 -3.83 -2.78 -9.37
CA ASP A 78 -5.05 -3.59 -9.28
C ASP A 78 -6.28 -2.65 -9.27
N PRO A 79 -7.19 -2.75 -10.25
CA PRO A 79 -8.39 -1.90 -10.35
C PRO A 79 -9.28 -1.99 -9.10
N GLU A 80 -9.28 -3.12 -8.40
CA GLU A 80 -10.10 -3.33 -7.21
C GLU A 80 -9.54 -2.63 -5.97
N VAL A 81 -8.26 -2.23 -5.99
CA VAL A 81 -7.57 -1.64 -4.84
C VAL A 81 -7.75 -0.12 -4.77
N GLY A 82 -8.55 0.47 -5.68
CA GLY A 82 -8.98 1.87 -5.61
C GLY A 82 -7.84 2.90 -5.71
N PHE A 83 -6.69 2.51 -6.25
CA PHE A 83 -5.57 3.42 -6.42
C PHE A 83 -5.88 4.43 -7.53
N PHE A 84 -5.73 5.72 -7.24
CA PHE A 84 -6.03 6.75 -8.22
C PHE A 84 -4.91 6.81 -9.26
N GLU A 85 -5.21 6.47 -10.51
CA GLU A 85 -4.25 6.56 -11.61
C GLU A 85 -4.12 8.00 -12.10
N ASP A 86 -5.28 8.62 -12.35
CA ASP A 86 -5.40 9.95 -12.92
C ASP A 86 -5.60 11.01 -11.83
N TRP A 87 -4.47 11.54 -11.38
CA TRP A 87 -4.45 12.63 -10.39
C TRP A 87 -4.77 13.99 -11.03
N GLU A 88 -4.80 14.13 -12.35
CA GLU A 88 -5.05 15.41 -13.03
C GLU A 88 -6.53 15.73 -13.07
N LYS A 89 -7.39 14.71 -13.22
CA LYS A 89 -8.86 14.85 -13.25
C LYS A 89 -9.51 15.43 -12.00
N GLY A 90 -8.78 15.60 -10.90
CA GLY A 90 -9.28 16.29 -9.69
C GLY A 90 -10.54 15.66 -9.09
N THR A 91 -10.65 14.32 -9.13
CA THR A 91 -11.78 13.60 -8.55
C THR A 91 -11.89 13.88 -7.04
N LEU A 92 -13.08 13.70 -6.46
CA LEU A 92 -13.30 13.93 -5.03
C LEU A 92 -12.30 13.18 -4.16
N GLY A 93 -12.01 11.91 -4.48
CA GLY A 93 -11.01 11.12 -3.78
C GLY A 93 -9.61 11.72 -3.83
N VAL A 94 -9.18 12.18 -5.02
CA VAL A 94 -7.88 12.84 -5.21
C VAL A 94 -7.78 14.13 -4.37
N GLU A 95 -8.84 14.94 -4.31
CA GLU A 95 -8.86 16.16 -3.51
C GLU A 95 -8.75 15.91 -2.00
N VAL A 96 -9.32 14.81 -1.51
CA VAL A 96 -9.16 14.39 -0.11
C VAL A 96 -7.68 14.12 0.21
N PHE A 97 -6.97 13.41 -0.67
CA PHE A 97 -5.53 13.16 -0.49
C PHE A 97 -4.68 14.42 -0.66
N ARG A 98 -5.03 15.33 -1.58
CA ARG A 98 -4.39 16.65 -1.72
C ARG A 98 -4.53 17.48 -0.44
N THR A 99 -5.73 17.46 0.15
CA THR A 99 -6.03 18.12 1.43
C THR A 99 -5.22 17.51 2.57
N LEU A 100 -5.18 16.18 2.66
CA LEU A 100 -4.40 15.47 3.69
C LEU A 100 -2.90 15.80 3.58
N ARG A 101 -2.35 15.74 2.37
CA ARG A 101 -0.96 16.15 2.09
C ARG A 101 -0.70 17.60 2.52
N SER A 102 -1.60 18.52 2.19
CA SER A 102 -1.46 19.94 2.54
C SER A 102 -1.39 20.14 4.07
N LYS A 103 -2.28 19.48 4.81
CA LYS A 103 -2.28 19.50 6.28
C LYS A 103 -0.98 18.94 6.86
N LEU A 104 -0.49 17.81 6.34
CA LEU A 104 0.78 17.23 6.78
C LEU A 104 1.98 18.16 6.47
N ARG A 105 1.99 18.84 5.32
CA ARG A 105 3.02 19.84 5.00
C ARG A 105 2.97 21.04 5.93
N GLN A 106 1.78 21.47 6.35
CA GLN A 106 1.65 22.54 7.34
C GLN A 106 2.25 22.13 8.69
N VAL A 107 1.99 20.90 9.14
CA VAL A 107 2.65 20.35 10.35
C VAL A 107 4.16 20.25 10.16
N ALA A 108 4.62 19.87 8.97
CA ALA A 108 6.05 19.78 8.65
C ALA A 108 6.79 21.14 8.67
N LYS A 109 6.07 22.27 8.61
CA LYS A 109 6.67 23.61 8.77
C LYS A 109 6.98 23.96 10.22
N THR A 110 6.19 23.43 11.16
CA THR A 110 6.34 23.73 12.60
C THR A 110 7.10 22.63 13.34
N LYS A 111 7.11 21.40 12.82
CA LYS A 111 7.84 20.25 13.34
C LYS A 111 8.62 19.60 12.21
N GLN A 112 9.81 19.04 12.50
CA GLN A 112 10.55 18.27 11.50
C GLN A 112 9.86 16.93 11.19
N LEU A 113 8.84 16.96 10.34
CA LEU A 113 8.06 15.79 9.93
C LEU A 113 8.65 15.20 8.64
N ARG A 114 9.58 14.24 8.80
CA ARG A 114 10.19 13.50 7.66
C ARG A 114 9.64 12.08 7.47
N ARG A 115 8.92 11.55 8.46
CA ARG A 115 8.43 10.17 8.51
C ARG A 115 7.01 10.16 9.03
N VAL A 116 6.15 9.36 8.41
CA VAL A 116 4.74 9.19 8.80
C VAL A 116 4.45 7.69 8.83
N LEU A 117 3.98 7.20 9.98
CA LEU A 117 3.48 5.84 10.12
C LEU A 117 1.97 5.85 9.88
N ILE A 118 1.49 4.93 9.06
CA ILE A 118 0.05 4.70 8.85
C ILE A 118 -0.27 3.32 9.41
N THR A 119 -1.22 3.29 10.33
CA THR A 119 -1.66 2.06 11.01
C THR A 119 -3.18 2.09 11.17
N SER A 120 -3.75 0.92 11.45
CA SER A 120 -5.19 0.73 11.66
C SER A 120 -5.43 -0.01 12.98
N SER A 121 -6.60 0.17 13.56
CA SER A 121 -7.00 -0.52 14.79
C SER A 121 -7.40 -1.97 14.52
N VAL A 122 -7.92 -2.23 13.32
CA VAL A 122 -8.29 -3.58 12.87
C VAL A 122 -7.81 -3.85 11.44
N PRO A 123 -7.72 -5.12 11.00
CA PRO A 123 -7.48 -5.46 9.61
C PRO A 123 -8.59 -4.92 8.69
N GLY A 124 -8.24 -4.51 7.46
CA GLY A 124 -9.21 -4.11 6.45
C GLY A 124 -9.66 -2.63 6.48
N GLU A 125 -9.21 -1.80 7.43
CA GLU A 125 -9.58 -0.36 7.47
C GLU A 125 -8.96 0.51 6.35
N GLY A 126 -8.33 -0.10 5.35
CA GLY A 126 -7.77 0.65 4.22
C GLY A 126 -6.41 1.30 4.48
N LYS A 127 -5.64 0.86 5.50
CA LYS A 127 -4.29 1.39 5.78
C LYS A 127 -3.38 1.45 4.55
N THR A 128 -3.36 0.39 3.75
CA THR A 128 -2.56 0.31 2.51
C THR A 128 -3.10 1.27 1.45
N PHE A 129 -4.42 1.35 1.29
CA PHE A 129 -5.06 2.30 0.38
C PHE A 129 -4.69 3.75 0.72
N ILE A 130 -4.78 4.13 2.00
CA ILE A 130 -4.42 5.47 2.47
C ILE A 130 -2.93 5.72 2.27
N ALA A 131 -2.07 4.77 2.62
CA ALA A 131 -0.62 4.92 2.50
C ALA A 131 -0.16 5.09 1.05
N SER A 132 -0.64 4.25 0.15
CA SER A 132 -0.28 4.28 -1.27
C SER A 132 -0.74 5.57 -1.95
N ASN A 133 -1.99 5.96 -1.76
CA ASN A 133 -2.53 7.18 -2.38
C ASN A 133 -1.94 8.46 -1.76
N LEU A 134 -1.67 8.47 -0.44
CA LEU A 134 -0.99 9.61 0.18
C LEU A 134 0.45 9.75 -0.34
N ALA A 135 1.20 8.65 -0.43
CA ALA A 135 2.54 8.65 -0.99
C ALA A 135 2.55 9.17 -2.43
N ARG A 136 1.60 8.72 -3.26
CA ARG A 136 1.41 9.21 -4.64
C ARG A 136 1.08 10.70 -4.68
N SER A 137 0.21 11.19 -3.79
CA SER A 137 -0.10 12.62 -3.67
C SER A 137 1.14 13.46 -3.37
N PHE A 138 2.01 13.00 -2.47
CA PHE A 138 3.30 13.64 -2.21
C PHE A 138 4.24 13.53 -3.40
N ALA A 139 4.33 12.35 -4.03
CA ALA A 139 5.24 12.10 -5.13
C ALA A 139 4.97 13.04 -6.33
N ARG A 140 3.71 13.40 -6.58
CA ARG A 140 3.32 14.34 -7.64
C ARG A 140 3.74 15.80 -7.40
N HIS A 141 4.10 16.18 -6.18
CA HIS A 141 4.58 17.53 -5.93
C HIS A 141 6.04 17.67 -6.39
N ALA A 142 6.36 18.75 -7.09
CA ALA A 142 7.73 19.11 -7.43
C ALA A 142 8.63 19.08 -6.17
N ASP A 143 9.87 18.64 -6.33
CA ASP A 143 10.90 18.55 -5.26
C ASP A 143 10.61 17.60 -4.10
N SER A 144 9.49 16.88 -4.10
CA SER A 144 9.22 15.89 -3.06
C SER A 144 9.96 14.59 -3.37
N ARG A 145 10.67 14.02 -2.40
CA ARG A 145 11.25 12.68 -2.49
C ARG A 145 10.49 11.80 -1.51
N VAL A 146 9.88 10.72 -1.99
CA VAL A 146 8.96 9.90 -1.21
C VAL A 146 9.39 8.46 -1.31
N LEU A 147 9.58 7.82 -0.16
CA LEU A 147 9.77 6.39 -0.04
C LEU A 147 8.56 5.81 0.69
N LEU A 148 7.84 4.92 0.02
CA LEU A 148 6.77 4.15 0.63
C LEU A 148 7.32 2.77 1.00
N ILE A 149 7.18 2.39 2.26
CA ILE A 149 7.70 1.12 2.80
C ILE A 149 6.51 0.30 3.29
N ASP A 150 6.39 -0.96 2.85
CA ASP A 150 5.44 -1.89 3.45
C ASP A 150 6.01 -2.46 4.75
N GLY A 151 5.52 -1.95 5.87
CA GLY A 151 5.87 -2.43 7.21
C GLY A 151 5.00 -3.58 7.71
N ASP A 152 3.95 -3.99 6.96
CA ASP A 152 3.09 -5.11 7.35
C ASP A 152 3.70 -6.44 6.89
N LEU A 153 4.65 -6.95 7.67
CA LEU A 153 5.37 -8.18 7.35
C LEU A 153 4.52 -9.45 7.49
N ARG A 154 3.33 -9.37 8.10
CA ARG A 154 2.44 -10.52 8.31
C ARG A 154 1.48 -10.68 7.14
N VAL A 155 0.81 -9.59 6.76
CA VAL A 155 -0.20 -9.58 5.68
C VAL A 155 0.11 -8.42 4.73
N SER A 156 1.30 -8.48 4.11
CA SER A 156 1.70 -7.51 3.09
C SER A 156 0.71 -7.51 1.93
N ARG A 157 0.22 -6.32 1.58
CA ARG A 157 -0.72 -6.09 0.48
C ARG A 157 -0.22 -5.02 -0.49
N LEU A 158 0.85 -4.30 -0.15
CA LEU A 158 1.31 -3.17 -0.95
C LEU A 158 1.81 -3.62 -2.33
N HIS A 159 2.58 -4.72 -2.36
CA HIS A 159 3.12 -5.24 -3.61
C HIS A 159 2.00 -5.57 -4.60
N SER A 160 0.93 -6.25 -4.16
CA SER A 160 -0.24 -6.54 -4.99
C SER A 160 -0.95 -5.26 -5.44
N ALA A 161 -1.15 -4.30 -4.53
CA ALA A 161 -1.80 -3.02 -4.83
C ALA A 161 -1.09 -2.21 -5.92
N LEU A 162 0.25 -2.31 -5.99
CA LEU A 162 1.08 -1.60 -6.97
C LEU A 162 1.49 -2.46 -8.17
N GLY A 163 1.11 -3.74 -8.20
CA GLY A 163 1.58 -4.69 -9.22
C GLY A 163 3.08 -4.99 -9.16
N ALA A 164 3.70 -4.80 -8.00
CA ALA A 164 5.10 -5.07 -7.76
C ALA A 164 5.34 -6.55 -7.42
N PRO A 165 6.53 -7.10 -7.74
CA PRO A 165 6.91 -8.42 -7.25
C PRO A 165 6.96 -8.40 -5.71
N ARG A 166 6.57 -9.52 -5.09
CA ARG A 166 6.58 -9.68 -3.62
C ARG A 166 8.00 -9.75 -3.05
N THR A 167 8.93 -10.29 -3.83
CA THR A 167 10.34 -10.49 -3.47
C THR A 167 11.24 -10.03 -4.61
N PRO A 168 12.43 -9.51 -4.33
CA PRO A 168 12.98 -9.19 -3.00
C PRO A 168 12.20 -8.08 -2.27
N GLY A 169 12.11 -8.16 -0.93
CA GLY A 169 11.35 -7.23 -0.10
C GLY A 169 12.06 -6.80 1.19
N LEU A 170 11.37 -6.02 2.03
CA LEU A 170 11.93 -5.43 3.25
C LEU A 170 12.55 -6.47 4.19
N THR A 171 11.91 -7.63 4.33
CA THR A 171 12.40 -8.69 5.21
C THR A 171 13.76 -9.24 4.76
N ASP A 172 13.96 -9.40 3.45
CA ASP A 172 15.19 -9.94 2.87
C ASP A 172 16.34 -8.92 3.09
N TYR A 173 16.06 -7.63 2.91
CA TYR A 173 17.01 -6.55 3.22
C TYR A 173 17.38 -6.52 4.71
N LEU A 174 16.40 -6.63 5.62
CA LEU A 174 16.66 -6.61 7.06
C LEU A 174 17.44 -7.83 7.55
N ARG A 175 17.43 -8.95 6.81
CA ARG A 175 18.29 -10.12 7.08
C ARG A 175 19.72 -9.95 6.53
N GLY A 176 19.98 -8.92 5.74
CA GLY A 176 21.27 -8.72 5.05
C GLY A 176 21.47 -9.63 3.85
N GLU A 177 20.39 -10.21 3.30
CA GLU A 177 20.45 -11.12 2.15
C GLU A 177 20.59 -10.36 0.81
N ILE A 178 20.19 -9.09 0.80
CA ILE A 178 20.17 -8.21 -0.37
C ILE A 178 20.56 -6.78 0.05
N ASP A 179 20.96 -5.97 -0.94
CA ASP A 179 21.24 -4.54 -0.74
C ASP A 179 20.03 -3.64 -1.00
N GLU A 180 20.17 -2.35 -0.67
CA GLU A 180 19.16 -1.33 -0.89
C GLU A 180 18.79 -1.16 -2.39
N PHE A 181 19.73 -1.41 -3.30
CA PHE A 181 19.56 -1.21 -4.73
C PHE A 181 18.69 -2.30 -5.33
N SER A 182 18.69 -3.49 -4.73
CA SER A 182 17.87 -4.63 -5.11
C SER A 182 16.45 -4.55 -4.55
N VAL A 183 16.27 -3.95 -3.36
CA VAL A 183 14.95 -3.91 -2.67
C VAL A 183 14.11 -2.67 -3.03
N VAL A 184 14.75 -1.53 -3.30
CA VAL A 184 14.03 -0.30 -3.64
C VAL A 184 13.65 -0.33 -5.11
N GLN A 185 12.37 -0.03 -5.40
CA GLN A 185 11.86 0.06 -6.77
C GLN A 185 11.37 1.49 -7.02
N LEU A 186 11.79 2.08 -8.13
CA LEU A 186 11.45 3.45 -8.49
C LEU A 186 10.12 3.50 -9.25
N ASP A 187 9.31 4.49 -8.90
CA ASP A 187 8.12 4.84 -9.67
C ASP A 187 8.53 5.27 -11.10
N PRO A 188 7.97 4.66 -12.16
CA PRO A 188 8.37 4.95 -13.54
C PRO A 188 8.08 6.39 -13.97
N GLN A 189 7.25 7.12 -13.22
CA GLN A 189 6.89 8.50 -13.52
C GLN A 189 7.79 9.53 -12.81
N LYS A 190 8.92 9.10 -12.23
CA LYS A 190 9.88 9.95 -11.51
C LYS A 190 11.33 9.74 -11.90
#